data_AF-A0A2A2QE41-F1
#
_entry.id   AF-A0A2A2QE41-F1
#
_cell.length_a   1.000
_cell.length_b   1.000
_cell.length_c   1.000
_cell.angle_alpha   90.00
_cell.angle_beta   90.00
_cell.angle_gamma   90.00
#
_symmetry.space_group_name_H-M   'P 1'
#
loop_
_entity.id
_entity.type
_entity.pdbx_description
1 polymer ?
#
loop_
_entity_poly.entity_id
_entity_poly.type
_entity_poly.pdbx_seq_one_letter_code
_entity_poly.pdbx_strand_id
1 'polypeptide(L)'
;DPYVAQLKGSIKTVSPTAEILDLSHANADFDIPAASYLLAKSTRTLPLGTIIIAVVDPTVGSARAGLAVRTQAGRFYLAPDNGILTEVLAREGLAEARTLPIPTEGASSTFHARDIFGPAAARLANEKSFDSLGTKAEKILRLPRNTATVMPTMAKGQVLFLDHYGNILTNIPGSELGKLKIGQLLTVTVKGKSLSLPFLRTYAEAPASRPFALINSDGEFEIAVNQGSAAKELGIKVGDPVVLKL
;
A
#
# COMPACT_ATOMS: atom_id res chain seq x y z
N ASP A 1 2.54 -6.83 -20.00
CA ASP A 1 3.26 -6.14 -21.10
C ASP A 1 4.78 -6.28 -20.84
N PRO A 2 5.72 -5.69 -21.63
CA PRO A 2 7.15 -5.88 -21.42
C PRO A 2 7.76 -4.95 -20.36
N TYR A 3 6.99 -4.04 -19.75
CA TYR A 3 7.53 -2.93 -18.96
C TYR A 3 8.30 -3.40 -17.72
N VAL A 4 7.76 -4.37 -16.99
CA VAL A 4 8.44 -4.96 -15.81
C VAL A 4 9.80 -5.56 -16.20
N ALA A 5 9.87 -6.28 -17.33
CA ALA A 5 11.11 -6.86 -17.81
C ALA A 5 12.15 -5.79 -18.19
N GLN A 6 11.72 -4.70 -18.83
CA GLN A 6 12.61 -3.59 -19.17
C GLN A 6 13.16 -2.87 -17.93
N LEU A 7 12.34 -2.65 -16.90
CA LEU A 7 12.79 -2.09 -15.62
C LEU A 7 13.82 -3.00 -14.94
N LYS A 8 13.55 -4.31 -14.87
CA LYS A 8 14.50 -5.29 -14.33
C LYS A 8 15.80 -5.30 -15.12
N GLY A 9 15.71 -5.21 -16.45
CA GLY A 9 16.86 -5.08 -17.34
C GLY A 9 17.69 -3.83 -17.02
N SER A 10 17.06 -2.66 -16.84
CA SER A 10 17.80 -1.43 -16.53
C SER A 10 18.49 -1.47 -15.17
N ILE A 11 17.87 -2.11 -14.16
CA ILE A 11 18.51 -2.39 -12.86
C ILE A 11 19.72 -3.30 -13.06
N LYS A 12 19.55 -4.43 -13.77
CA LYS A 12 20.59 -5.44 -13.96
C LYS A 12 21.78 -4.95 -14.78
N THR A 13 21.58 -4.02 -15.71
CA THR A 13 22.67 -3.38 -16.45
C THR A 13 23.64 -2.62 -15.53
N VAL A 14 23.11 -2.01 -14.46
CA VAL A 14 23.91 -1.23 -13.49
C VAL A 14 24.38 -2.09 -12.32
N SER A 15 23.53 -3.01 -11.84
CA SER A 15 23.86 -3.94 -10.75
C SER A 15 23.50 -5.39 -11.14
N PRO A 16 24.40 -6.10 -11.84
CA PRO A 16 24.14 -7.46 -12.31
C PRO A 16 23.80 -8.46 -11.19
N THR A 17 24.36 -8.24 -10.01
CA THR A 17 24.18 -9.09 -8.82
C THR A 17 22.96 -8.74 -7.97
N ALA A 18 22.22 -7.66 -8.28
CA ALA A 18 21.06 -7.27 -7.49
C ALA A 18 19.98 -8.36 -7.47
N GLU A 19 19.54 -8.78 -6.29
CA GLU A 19 18.34 -9.61 -6.14
C GLU A 19 17.10 -8.75 -6.35
N ILE A 20 16.17 -9.21 -7.18
CA ILE A 20 14.94 -8.46 -7.50
C ILE A 20 13.74 -9.31 -7.07
N LEU A 21 12.97 -8.78 -6.13
CA LEU A 21 11.71 -9.34 -5.66
C LEU A 21 10.55 -8.47 -6.17
N ASP A 22 9.60 -9.07 -6.88
CA ASP A 22 8.36 -8.40 -7.23
C ASP A 22 7.41 -8.35 -6.03
N LEU A 23 6.86 -7.16 -5.74
CA LEU A 23 5.82 -7.01 -4.71
C LEU A 23 4.42 -7.22 -5.28
N SER A 24 4.05 -6.44 -6.30
CA SER A 24 2.80 -6.54 -7.04
C SER A 24 2.88 -5.68 -8.30
N HIS A 25 2.25 -6.14 -9.38
CA HIS A 25 2.07 -5.40 -10.63
C HIS A 25 0.59 -5.30 -11.05
N ALA A 26 -0.33 -5.71 -10.17
CA ALA A 26 -1.76 -5.82 -10.45
C ALA A 26 -2.61 -4.84 -9.61
N ASN A 27 -2.01 -3.70 -9.24
CA ASN A 27 -2.72 -2.65 -8.52
C ASN A 27 -3.72 -1.96 -9.45
N ALA A 28 -4.73 -1.30 -8.88
CA ALA A 28 -5.66 -0.50 -9.67
C ALA A 28 -4.93 0.62 -10.42
N ASP A 29 -5.28 0.79 -11.70
CA ASP A 29 -4.66 1.80 -12.55
C ASP A 29 -4.90 3.20 -11.99
N PHE A 30 -3.84 3.99 -11.90
CA PHE A 30 -3.85 5.41 -11.52
C PHE A 30 -4.31 5.72 -10.08
N ASP A 31 -4.67 4.72 -9.28
CA ASP A 31 -5.15 4.90 -7.89
C ASP A 31 -3.98 5.01 -6.90
N ILE A 32 -3.45 6.23 -6.77
CA ILE A 32 -2.32 6.53 -5.87
C ILE A 32 -2.65 6.26 -4.39
N PRO A 33 -3.82 6.65 -3.85
CA PRO A 33 -4.20 6.29 -2.48
C PRO A 33 -4.18 4.77 -2.22
N ALA A 34 -4.79 3.96 -3.09
CA ALA A 34 -4.78 2.50 -2.94
C ALA A 34 -3.36 1.93 -3.07
N ALA A 35 -2.57 2.42 -4.03
CA ALA A 35 -1.18 2.01 -4.20
C ALA A 35 -0.32 2.34 -2.97
N SER A 36 -0.52 3.51 -2.36
CA SER A 36 0.15 3.92 -1.13
C SER A 36 -0.18 2.97 0.02
N TYR A 37 -1.47 2.63 0.19
CA TYR A 37 -1.91 1.67 1.20
C TYR A 37 -1.28 0.29 0.99
N LEU A 38 -1.39 -0.28 -0.22
CA LEU A 38 -0.83 -1.59 -0.54
C LEU A 38 0.69 -1.63 -0.38
N LEU A 39 1.40 -0.58 -0.81
CA LEU A 39 2.85 -0.45 -0.61
C LEU A 39 3.21 -0.52 0.88
N ALA A 40 2.45 0.15 1.75
CA ALA A 40 2.64 0.11 3.19
C ALA A 40 2.23 -1.21 3.85
N LYS A 41 1.55 -2.12 3.14
CA LYS A 41 1.33 -3.51 3.59
C LYS A 41 2.45 -4.41 3.12
N SER A 42 2.71 -4.43 1.82
CA SER A 42 3.67 -5.33 1.17
C SER A 42 5.12 -5.17 1.65
N THR A 43 5.46 -4.01 2.22
CA THR A 43 6.83 -3.69 2.65
C THR A 43 7.10 -3.94 4.14
N ARG A 44 6.09 -4.33 4.93
CA ARG A 44 6.22 -4.46 6.40
C ARG A 44 7.29 -5.47 6.81
N THR A 45 7.34 -6.59 6.11
CA THR A 45 8.18 -7.75 6.42
C THR A 45 9.52 -7.75 5.68
N LEU A 46 9.75 -6.79 4.79
CA LEU A 46 11.02 -6.70 4.06
C LEU A 46 12.18 -6.38 5.01
N PRO A 47 13.38 -6.92 4.79
CA PRO A 47 14.55 -6.56 5.60
C PRO A 47 14.80 -5.04 5.68
N LEU A 48 15.51 -4.61 6.70
CA LEU A 48 16.05 -3.25 6.73
C LEU A 48 17.11 -3.11 5.63
N GLY A 49 17.30 -1.90 5.11
CA GLY A 49 18.21 -1.64 3.99
C GLY A 49 17.69 -2.08 2.62
N THR A 50 16.52 -2.71 2.53
CA THR A 50 15.88 -2.99 1.22
C THR A 50 15.62 -1.70 0.46
N ILE A 51 15.83 -1.74 -0.86
CA ILE A 51 15.55 -0.67 -1.81
C ILE A 51 14.28 -1.03 -2.56
N ILE A 52 13.25 -0.20 -2.45
CA ILE A 52 11.92 -0.43 -2.99
C ILE A 52 11.67 0.58 -4.12
N ILE A 53 11.36 0.10 -5.31
CA ILE A 53 10.82 0.93 -6.39
C ILE A 53 9.29 0.80 -6.36
N ALA A 54 8.59 1.92 -6.21
CA ALA A 54 7.12 1.94 -6.18
C ALA A 54 6.59 2.96 -7.18
N VAL A 55 5.84 2.50 -8.18
CA VAL A 55 5.39 3.35 -9.29
C VAL A 55 3.93 3.07 -9.64
N VAL A 56 3.09 4.06 -9.36
CA VAL A 56 1.80 4.31 -10.01
C VAL A 56 1.83 5.79 -10.34
N ASP A 57 1.98 6.13 -11.62
CA ASP A 57 2.39 7.48 -12.02
C ASP A 57 1.60 7.99 -13.23
N PRO A 58 0.34 8.41 -13.05
CA PRO A 58 -0.48 8.98 -14.12
C PRO A 58 0.08 10.29 -14.68
N THR A 59 1.02 10.93 -13.98
CA THR A 59 1.62 12.22 -14.35
C THR A 59 3.09 12.09 -14.74
N VAL A 60 3.55 10.90 -15.16
CA VAL A 60 4.90 10.70 -15.70
C VAL A 60 5.20 11.70 -16.82
N GLY A 61 6.44 12.19 -16.88
CA GLY A 61 6.87 13.20 -17.86
C GLY A 61 6.41 14.64 -17.57
N SER A 62 5.59 14.85 -16.54
CA SER A 62 5.25 16.20 -16.05
C SER A 62 6.38 16.81 -15.20
N ALA A 63 6.12 17.99 -14.63
CA ALA A 63 7.03 18.66 -13.70
C ALA A 63 7.15 17.95 -12.32
N ARG A 64 6.44 16.83 -12.09
CA ARG A 64 6.51 16.07 -10.83
C ARG A 64 7.92 15.52 -10.61
N ALA A 65 8.44 15.68 -9.39
CA ALA A 65 9.77 15.19 -9.05
C ALA A 65 9.83 13.65 -9.01
N GLY A 66 11.00 13.07 -9.30
CA GLY A 66 11.33 11.71 -8.87
C GLY A 66 12.03 11.77 -7.53
N LEU A 67 11.69 10.88 -6.60
CA LEU A 67 12.25 10.87 -5.26
C LEU A 67 13.10 9.62 -5.01
N ALA A 68 14.18 9.80 -4.26
CA ALA A 68 14.79 8.76 -3.44
C ALA A 68 14.58 9.14 -1.98
N VAL A 69 14.09 8.21 -1.16
CA VAL A 69 13.72 8.43 0.24
C VAL A 69 14.40 7.39 1.11
N ARG A 70 15.00 7.83 2.21
CA ARG A 70 15.42 6.98 3.33
C ARG A 70 14.44 7.19 4.47
N THR A 71 13.86 6.11 4.98
CA THR A 71 12.95 6.17 6.14
C THR A 71 13.72 6.04 7.46
N GLN A 72 13.10 6.41 8.59
CA GLN A 72 13.76 6.25 9.91
C GLN A 72 13.93 4.78 10.28
N ALA A 73 13.07 3.91 9.75
CA ALA A 73 13.24 2.46 9.85
C ALA A 73 14.45 1.93 9.06
N GLY A 74 15.07 2.74 8.19
CA GLY A 74 16.27 2.34 7.44
C GLY A 74 15.99 1.61 6.12
N ARG A 75 14.79 1.74 5.56
CA ARG A 75 14.46 1.27 4.19
C ARG A 75 14.57 2.43 3.20
N PHE A 76 14.74 2.09 1.92
CA PHE A 76 14.87 3.06 0.84
C PHE A 76 13.74 2.94 -0.16
N TYR A 77 13.20 4.07 -0.64
CA TYR A 77 12.12 4.10 -1.61
C TYR A 77 12.46 5.00 -2.78
N LEU A 78 12.23 4.51 -4.00
CA LEU A 78 12.31 5.28 -5.23
C LEU A 78 10.94 5.35 -5.88
N ALA A 79 10.41 6.56 -6.03
CA ALA A 79 9.01 6.76 -6.38
C ALA A 79 8.76 8.14 -7.01
N PRO A 80 7.65 8.32 -7.75
CA PRO A 80 7.17 9.66 -8.12
C PRO A 80 6.75 10.46 -6.87
N ASP A 81 7.00 11.77 -6.87
CA ASP A 81 6.47 12.70 -5.85
C ASP A 81 4.99 13.02 -6.13
N ASN A 82 4.14 12.01 -5.97
CA ASN A 82 2.70 12.13 -6.19
C ASN A 82 1.90 11.65 -4.97
N GLY A 83 2.58 11.41 -3.84
CA GLY A 83 1.97 10.97 -2.60
C GLY A 83 1.88 9.45 -2.43
N ILE A 84 2.38 8.63 -3.35
CA ILE A 84 2.43 7.17 -3.21
C ILE A 84 3.18 6.69 -1.94
N LEU A 85 4.08 7.51 -1.38
CA LEU A 85 4.82 7.18 -0.15
C LEU A 85 4.08 7.57 1.15
N THR A 86 2.85 8.09 1.07
CA THR A 86 2.13 8.65 2.24
C THR A 86 2.02 7.66 3.39
N GLU A 87 1.52 6.46 3.15
CA GLU A 87 1.26 5.47 4.21
C GLU A 87 2.56 4.85 4.75
N VAL A 88 3.57 4.65 3.89
CA VAL A 88 4.90 4.20 4.31
C VAL A 88 5.55 5.22 5.23
N LEU A 89 5.52 6.51 4.85
CA LEU A 89 6.12 7.57 5.67
C LEU A 89 5.36 7.82 6.97
N ALA A 90 4.06 7.54 7.01
CA ALA A 90 3.29 7.54 8.24
C ALA A 90 3.69 6.40 9.19
N ARG A 91 4.02 5.22 8.64
CA ARG A 91 4.47 4.05 9.41
C ARG A 91 5.91 4.17 9.88
N GLU A 92 6.83 4.57 9.00
CA GLU A 92 8.28 4.45 9.21
C GLU A 92 8.98 5.77 9.54
N GLY A 93 8.29 6.90 9.38
CA GLY A 93 8.92 8.22 9.46
C GLY A 93 9.85 8.52 8.28
N LEU A 94 10.07 9.82 8.05
CA LEU A 94 11.03 10.30 7.05
C LEU A 94 12.37 10.57 7.74
N ALA A 95 13.46 9.97 7.26
CA ALA A 95 14.81 10.36 7.67
C ALA A 95 15.36 11.40 6.69
N GLU A 96 15.29 11.13 5.40
CA GLU A 96 15.79 12.03 4.36
C GLU A 96 15.12 11.75 3.02
N ALA A 97 14.99 12.77 2.18
CA ALA A 97 14.55 12.63 0.79
C ALA A 97 15.43 13.44 -0.14
N ARG A 98 15.53 12.96 -1.38
CA ARG A 98 16.29 13.56 -2.46
C ARG A 98 15.49 13.57 -3.74
N THR A 99 15.57 14.67 -4.47
CA THR A 99 15.04 14.78 -5.82
C THR A 99 16.06 14.19 -6.79
N LEU A 100 15.65 13.14 -7.50
CA LEU A 100 16.46 12.50 -8.53
C LEU A 100 16.52 13.40 -9.77
N PRO A 101 17.71 13.55 -10.40
CA PRO A 101 17.82 14.26 -11.66
C PRO A 101 17.07 13.49 -12.76
N ILE A 102 16.29 14.21 -13.56
CA ILE A 102 15.64 13.67 -14.76
C ILE A 102 16.41 14.23 -15.96
N PRO A 103 17.18 13.41 -16.70
CA PRO A 103 17.92 13.85 -17.87
C PRO A 103 16.99 14.45 -18.92
N THR A 104 17.39 15.56 -19.53
CA THR A 104 16.66 16.19 -20.65
C THR A 104 16.81 15.42 -21.96
N GLU A 105 17.83 14.57 -22.06
CA GLU A 105 18.11 13.71 -23.21
C GLU A 105 18.31 12.25 -22.77
N GLY A 106 17.91 11.30 -23.61
CA GLY A 106 18.11 9.86 -23.38
C GLY A 106 17.12 9.18 -22.43
N ALA A 107 16.41 9.94 -21.59
CA ALA A 107 15.31 9.41 -20.77
C ALA A 107 13.96 9.50 -21.51
N SER A 108 13.15 8.45 -21.43
CA SER A 108 11.77 8.48 -21.93
C SER A 108 10.88 9.34 -21.04
N SER A 109 10.11 10.23 -21.64
CA SER A 109 9.09 11.02 -20.94
C SER A 109 7.93 10.18 -20.38
N THR A 110 7.78 8.93 -20.81
CA THR A 110 6.67 8.06 -20.40
C THR A 110 7.11 6.88 -19.53
N PHE A 111 8.41 6.74 -19.24
CA PHE A 111 8.89 5.56 -18.52
C PHE A 111 10.04 5.84 -17.53
N HIS A 112 9.84 6.84 -16.66
CA HIS A 112 10.80 7.20 -15.61
C HIS A 112 11.16 6.04 -14.67
N ALA A 113 10.30 5.04 -14.52
CA ALA A 113 10.65 3.84 -13.75
C ALA A 113 11.89 3.15 -14.32
N ARG A 114 11.89 2.88 -15.64
CA ARG A 114 13.00 2.23 -16.33
C ARG A 114 14.25 3.12 -16.37
N ASP A 115 14.08 4.39 -16.70
CA ASP A 115 15.22 5.25 -17.06
C ASP A 115 15.80 6.02 -15.86
N ILE A 116 15.02 6.21 -14.79
CA ILE A 116 15.42 6.98 -13.61
C ILE A 116 15.48 6.10 -12.36
N PHE A 117 14.34 5.50 -11.97
CA PHE A 117 14.24 4.79 -10.69
C PHE A 117 15.06 3.49 -10.68
N GLY A 118 15.03 2.70 -11.76
CA GLY A 118 15.83 1.48 -11.87
C GLY A 118 17.33 1.73 -11.70
N PRO A 119 17.94 2.58 -12.54
CA PRO A 119 19.36 2.93 -12.43
C PRO A 119 19.74 3.55 -11.09
N ALA A 120 18.90 4.43 -10.52
CA ALA A 120 19.15 5.03 -9.22
C ALA A 120 19.13 3.98 -8.09
N ALA A 121 18.18 3.04 -8.11
CA ALA A 121 18.13 1.94 -7.14
C ALA A 121 19.36 1.03 -7.27
N ALA A 122 19.78 0.74 -8.49
CA ALA A 122 20.96 -0.09 -8.75
C ALA A 122 22.27 0.58 -8.28
N ARG A 123 22.43 1.89 -8.50
CA ARG A 123 23.56 2.66 -7.96
C ARG A 123 23.58 2.64 -6.44
N LEU A 124 22.42 2.84 -5.81
CA LEU A 124 22.29 2.76 -4.34
C LEU A 124 22.67 1.36 -3.82
N ALA A 125 22.28 0.30 -4.52
CA ALA A 125 22.63 -1.07 -4.16
C ALA A 125 24.15 -1.35 -4.23
N ASN A 126 24.83 -0.79 -5.23
CA ASN A 126 26.28 -0.98 -5.43
C ASN A 126 27.13 -0.10 -4.50
N GLU A 127 26.84 1.20 -4.48
CA GLU A 127 27.73 2.23 -3.91
C GLU A 127 27.34 2.62 -2.48
N LYS A 128 26.13 2.26 -2.03
CA LYS A 128 25.52 2.59 -0.73
C LYS A 128 25.51 4.09 -0.35
N SER A 129 25.90 4.98 -1.26
CA SER A 129 25.83 6.42 -1.04
C SER A 129 24.45 6.94 -1.43
N PHE A 130 23.57 7.11 -0.44
CA PHE A 130 22.30 7.79 -0.64
C PHE A 130 22.51 9.26 -1.07
N ASP A 131 23.62 9.86 -0.61
CA ASP A 131 23.87 11.28 -0.76
C ASP A 131 24.19 11.71 -2.19
N SER A 132 24.66 10.79 -3.03
CA SER A 132 24.99 11.05 -4.43
C SER A 132 23.80 10.96 -5.38
N LEU A 133 22.63 10.48 -4.93
CA LEU A 133 21.50 10.20 -5.82
C LEU A 133 20.81 11.45 -6.37
N GLY A 134 20.97 12.60 -5.70
CA GLY A 134 20.30 13.83 -6.09
C GLY A 134 20.38 14.91 -5.04
N THR A 135 19.67 16.02 -5.26
CA THR A 135 19.62 17.15 -4.34
C THR A 135 18.64 16.87 -3.20
N LYS A 136 18.88 17.42 -2.01
CA LYS A 136 17.98 17.26 -0.88
C LYS A 136 16.59 17.82 -1.21
N ALA A 137 15.54 17.04 -0.94
CA ALA A 137 14.16 17.47 -1.08
C ALA A 137 13.66 18.04 0.25
N GLU A 138 13.24 19.31 0.24
CA GLU A 138 12.73 19.99 1.44
C GLU A 138 11.27 19.65 1.73
N LYS A 139 10.51 19.26 0.70
CA LYS A 139 9.10 18.90 0.79
C LYS A 139 8.83 17.66 -0.05
N ILE A 140 7.90 16.85 0.43
CA ILE A 140 7.38 15.66 -0.25
C ILE A 140 5.87 15.75 -0.19
N LEU A 141 5.20 15.45 -1.30
CA LEU A 141 3.75 15.41 -1.35
C LEU A 141 3.22 14.29 -0.44
N ARG A 142 2.23 14.62 0.39
CA ARG A 142 1.47 13.64 1.19
C ARG A 142 -0.01 13.77 0.88
N LEU A 143 -0.65 12.64 0.63
CA LEU A 143 -2.09 12.57 0.45
C LEU A 143 -2.80 12.73 1.79
N PRO A 144 -4.06 13.22 1.79
CA PRO A 144 -4.94 13.06 2.94
C PRO A 144 -5.07 11.57 3.29
N ARG A 145 -4.84 11.23 4.56
CA ARG A 145 -4.97 9.85 5.02
C ARG A 145 -6.42 9.56 5.36
N ASN A 146 -6.95 8.47 4.81
CA ASN A 146 -8.26 7.96 5.17
C ASN A 146 -8.13 7.10 6.44
N THR A 147 -7.95 7.74 7.60
CA THR A 147 -7.91 7.04 8.90
C THR A 147 -9.32 6.80 9.42
N ALA A 148 -9.56 5.63 10.02
CA ALA A 148 -10.81 5.38 10.73
C ALA A 148 -10.93 6.29 11.96
N THR A 149 -12.17 6.60 12.35
CA THR A 149 -12.49 7.24 13.62
C THR A 149 -13.03 6.18 14.57
N VAL A 150 -12.31 5.92 15.65
CA VAL A 150 -12.73 4.95 16.67
C VAL A 150 -13.14 5.67 17.95
N MET A 151 -14.34 5.36 18.44
CA MET A 151 -14.96 5.88 19.65
C MET A 151 -15.34 4.72 20.58
N PRO A 152 -15.62 4.98 21.87
CA PRO A 152 -15.89 3.91 22.85
C PRO A 152 -16.98 2.91 22.46
N THR A 153 -17.97 3.32 21.66
CA THR A 153 -19.13 2.50 21.28
C THR A 153 -19.28 2.31 19.78
N MET A 154 -18.35 2.83 18.98
CA MET A 154 -18.48 2.83 17.52
C MET A 154 -17.15 3.09 16.82
N ALA A 155 -16.88 2.38 15.74
CA ALA A 155 -15.85 2.72 14.78
C ALA A 155 -16.47 3.11 13.44
N LYS A 156 -15.95 4.17 12.81
CA LYS A 156 -16.32 4.61 11.47
C LYS A 156 -15.10 4.55 10.57
N GLY A 157 -15.26 3.91 9.44
CA GLY A 157 -14.21 3.75 8.45
C GLY A 157 -14.79 3.58 7.05
N GLN A 158 -14.01 2.99 6.17
CA GLN A 158 -14.40 2.68 4.80
C GLN A 158 -13.67 1.43 4.32
N VAL A 159 -14.19 0.83 3.25
CA VAL A 159 -13.49 -0.23 2.51
C VAL A 159 -12.29 0.36 1.81
N LEU A 160 -11.09 -0.16 2.09
CA LEU A 160 -9.86 0.26 1.42
C LEU A 160 -9.48 -0.64 0.26
N PHE A 161 -9.72 -1.94 0.41
CA PHE A 161 -9.25 -2.91 -0.56
C PHE A 161 -10.17 -4.13 -0.58
N LEU A 162 -10.30 -4.72 -1.75
CA LEU A 162 -10.93 -6.01 -1.95
C LEU A 162 -9.82 -6.96 -2.39
N ASP A 163 -9.56 -7.99 -1.60
CA ASP A 163 -8.53 -8.95 -1.98
C ASP A 163 -8.98 -9.86 -3.14
N HIS A 164 -8.07 -10.71 -3.62
CA HIS A 164 -8.35 -11.61 -4.73
C HIS A 164 -9.50 -12.59 -4.45
N TYR A 165 -9.71 -12.97 -3.18
CA TYR A 165 -10.82 -13.85 -2.78
C TYR A 165 -12.14 -13.08 -2.65
N GLY A 166 -12.09 -11.75 -2.64
CA GLY A 166 -13.22 -10.86 -2.45
C GLY A 166 -13.54 -10.60 -0.97
N ASN A 167 -12.57 -10.81 -0.07
CA ASN A 167 -12.65 -10.30 1.29
C ASN A 167 -12.59 -8.77 1.27
N ILE A 168 -13.29 -8.15 2.21
CA ILE A 168 -13.44 -6.70 2.31
C ILE A 168 -12.53 -6.20 3.42
N LEU A 169 -11.42 -5.58 3.06
CA LEU A 169 -10.47 -4.99 4.00
C LEU A 169 -10.85 -3.53 4.25
N THR A 170 -10.96 -3.15 5.52
CA THR A 170 -11.31 -1.79 5.93
C THR A 170 -10.11 -1.04 6.50
N ASN A 171 -10.21 0.29 6.61
CA ASN A 171 -9.22 1.11 7.31
C ASN A 171 -9.36 1.09 8.84
N ILE A 172 -10.22 0.24 9.40
CA ILE A 172 -10.52 0.23 10.84
C ILE A 172 -9.47 -0.65 11.55
N PRO A 173 -8.60 -0.08 12.41
CA PRO A 173 -7.56 -0.84 13.08
C PRO A 173 -8.16 -1.71 14.19
N GLY A 174 -7.91 -3.02 14.13
CA GLY A 174 -8.43 -3.98 15.11
C GLY A 174 -7.94 -3.71 16.53
N SER A 175 -6.76 -3.13 16.68
CA SER A 175 -6.18 -2.74 17.97
C SER A 175 -6.98 -1.67 18.71
N GLU A 176 -7.81 -0.90 18.01
CA GLU A 176 -8.61 0.18 18.62
C GLU A 176 -10.05 -0.24 18.93
N LEU A 177 -10.49 -1.42 18.48
CA LEU A 177 -11.87 -1.90 18.64
C LEU A 177 -12.23 -2.42 20.04
N GLY A 178 -11.37 -2.20 21.03
CA GLY A 178 -11.55 -2.74 22.37
C GLY A 178 -11.51 -4.28 22.39
N LYS A 179 -12.03 -4.89 23.46
CA LYS A 179 -12.02 -6.36 23.65
C LYS A 179 -13.23 -7.02 23.01
N LEU A 180 -13.22 -7.16 21.69
CA LEU A 180 -14.18 -8.01 20.98
C LEU A 180 -13.99 -9.48 21.39
N LYS A 181 -15.10 -10.19 21.62
CA LYS A 181 -15.08 -11.61 22.00
C LYS A 181 -15.33 -12.49 20.78
N ILE A 182 -14.58 -13.59 20.63
CA ILE A 182 -14.86 -14.58 19.60
C ILE A 182 -16.28 -15.14 19.79
N GLY A 183 -17.05 -15.20 18.71
CA GLY A 183 -18.47 -15.53 18.70
C GLY A 183 -19.41 -14.35 18.97
N GLN A 184 -18.90 -13.16 19.34
CA GLN A 184 -19.72 -11.97 19.51
C GLN A 184 -20.38 -11.59 18.18
N LEU A 185 -21.68 -11.31 18.23
CA LEU A 185 -22.42 -10.83 17.07
C LEU A 185 -22.25 -9.32 16.94
N LEU A 186 -21.54 -8.89 15.90
CA LEU A 186 -21.27 -7.48 15.61
C LEU A 186 -22.39 -6.91 14.73
N THR A 187 -22.76 -5.66 15.00
CA THR A 187 -23.61 -4.88 14.10
C THR A 187 -22.71 -4.01 13.23
N VAL A 188 -22.68 -4.32 11.94
CA VAL A 188 -21.83 -3.64 10.96
C VAL A 188 -22.72 -3.03 9.88
N THR A 189 -22.71 -1.72 9.75
CA THR A 189 -23.41 -1.02 8.67
C THR A 189 -22.45 -0.74 7.54
N VAL A 190 -22.72 -1.25 6.34
CA VAL A 190 -21.98 -0.92 5.12
C VAL A 190 -22.94 -0.33 4.09
N LYS A 191 -22.63 0.85 3.54
CA LYS A 191 -23.50 1.54 2.57
C LYS A 191 -24.96 1.69 3.07
N GLY A 192 -25.12 1.98 4.36
CA GLY A 192 -26.43 2.13 5.01
C GLY A 192 -27.19 0.82 5.27
N LYS A 193 -26.67 -0.35 4.89
CA LYS A 193 -27.26 -1.66 5.21
C LYS A 193 -26.62 -2.25 6.46
N SER A 194 -27.43 -2.54 7.48
CA SER A 194 -26.96 -3.22 8.68
C SER A 194 -26.84 -4.73 8.48
N LEU A 195 -25.68 -5.26 8.78
CA LEU A 195 -25.32 -6.66 8.78
C LEU A 195 -25.07 -7.10 10.22
N SER A 196 -25.45 -8.34 10.52
CA SER A 196 -25.17 -8.99 11.79
C SER A 196 -24.14 -10.08 11.54
N LEU A 197 -22.90 -9.85 11.98
CA LEU A 197 -21.74 -10.67 11.61
C LEU A 197 -21.11 -11.28 12.87
N PRO A 198 -20.96 -12.61 12.96
CA PRO A 198 -20.19 -13.19 14.05
C PRO A 198 -18.71 -12.77 13.91
N PHE A 199 -18.10 -12.37 15.02
CA PHE A 199 -16.67 -12.10 15.10
C PHE A 199 -15.91 -13.40 15.35
N LEU A 200 -15.08 -13.80 14.40
CA LEU A 200 -14.37 -15.08 14.40
C LEU A 200 -12.86 -14.87 14.27
N ARG A 201 -12.09 -15.92 14.55
CA ARG A 201 -10.61 -15.86 14.45
C ARG A 201 -10.11 -16.14 13.05
N THR A 202 -10.82 -16.97 12.30
CA THR A 202 -10.38 -17.47 10.99
C THR A 202 -11.56 -17.93 10.14
N TYR A 203 -11.33 -18.04 8.83
CA TYR A 203 -12.31 -18.47 7.84
C TYR A 203 -12.95 -19.82 8.16
N ALA A 204 -12.17 -20.76 8.72
CA ALA A 204 -12.63 -22.12 9.02
C ALA A 204 -13.69 -22.19 10.15
N GLU A 205 -13.84 -21.15 10.96
CA GLU A 205 -14.84 -21.11 12.05
C GLU A 205 -16.24 -20.73 11.54
N ALA A 206 -16.36 -20.17 10.33
CA ALA A 206 -17.64 -19.82 9.74
C ALA A 206 -18.23 -21.00 8.95
N PRO A 207 -19.55 -21.23 8.99
CA PRO A 207 -20.19 -22.14 8.03
C PRO A 207 -19.98 -21.65 6.58
N ALA A 208 -19.96 -22.57 5.63
CA ALA A 208 -19.80 -22.24 4.21
C ALA A 208 -20.86 -21.22 3.74
N SER A 209 -20.44 -20.28 2.89
CA SER A 209 -21.30 -19.22 2.32
C SER A 209 -21.96 -18.31 3.36
N ARG A 210 -21.40 -18.22 4.58
CA ARG A 210 -21.87 -17.27 5.60
C ARG A 210 -20.87 -16.12 5.76
N PRO A 211 -21.35 -14.86 5.76
CA PRO A 211 -20.51 -13.72 6.04
C PRO A 211 -20.16 -13.67 7.54
N PHE A 212 -18.95 -13.22 7.83
CA PHE A 212 -18.44 -13.05 9.19
C PHE A 212 -17.40 -11.93 9.21
N ALA A 213 -17.01 -11.50 10.41
CA ALA A 213 -15.97 -10.50 10.60
C ALA A 213 -14.77 -11.11 11.34
N LEU A 214 -13.57 -10.63 11.03
CA LEU A 214 -12.35 -10.99 11.75
C LEU A 214 -11.39 -9.78 11.80
N ILE A 215 -10.29 -9.92 12.54
CA ILE A 215 -9.11 -9.07 12.37
C ILE A 215 -8.11 -9.84 11.52
N ASN A 216 -7.74 -9.29 10.37
CA ASN A 216 -6.85 -9.96 9.44
C ASN A 216 -5.39 -9.94 9.88
N SER A 217 -4.51 -10.58 9.09
CA SER A 217 -3.07 -10.66 9.36
C SER A 217 -2.36 -9.31 9.39
N ASP A 218 -2.97 -8.28 8.80
CA ASP A 218 -2.47 -6.91 8.81
C ASP A 218 -2.98 -6.06 9.97
N GLY A 219 -3.78 -6.66 10.86
CA GLY A 219 -4.33 -6.02 12.06
C GLY A 219 -5.57 -5.16 11.80
N GLU A 220 -6.23 -5.33 10.66
CA GLU A 220 -7.39 -4.54 10.25
C GLU A 220 -8.69 -5.34 10.32
N PHE A 221 -9.79 -4.64 10.56
CA PHE A 221 -11.12 -5.23 10.52
C PHE A 221 -11.47 -5.64 9.09
N GLU A 222 -11.85 -6.90 8.93
CA GLU A 222 -12.15 -7.53 7.65
C GLU A 222 -13.52 -8.20 7.69
N ILE A 223 -14.26 -8.11 6.57
CA ILE A 223 -15.50 -8.86 6.35
C ILE A 223 -15.23 -9.88 5.25
N ALA A 224 -15.53 -11.14 5.54
CA ALA A 224 -15.25 -12.27 4.66
C ALA A 224 -16.48 -13.18 4.56
N VAL A 225 -16.50 -14.04 3.53
CA VAL A 225 -17.46 -15.14 3.40
C VAL A 225 -16.66 -16.42 3.28
N ASN A 226 -16.98 -17.44 4.09
CA ASN A 226 -16.27 -18.70 3.99
C ASN A 226 -16.52 -19.37 2.63
N GLN A 227 -15.44 -19.64 1.89
CA GLN A 227 -15.47 -20.21 0.53
C GLN A 227 -16.32 -19.39 -0.46
N GLY A 228 -16.41 -18.07 -0.25
CA GLY A 228 -17.17 -17.17 -1.10
C GLY A 228 -16.56 -15.78 -1.18
N SER A 229 -17.18 -14.90 -1.97
CA SER A 229 -16.72 -13.52 -2.16
C SER A 229 -17.66 -12.59 -1.41
N ALA A 230 -17.19 -12.04 -0.28
CA ALA A 230 -17.98 -11.10 0.51
C ALA A 230 -18.35 -9.86 -0.29
N ALA A 231 -17.41 -9.32 -1.07
CA ALA A 231 -17.66 -8.16 -1.93
C ALA A 231 -18.79 -8.41 -2.94
N LYS A 232 -18.80 -9.58 -3.60
CA LYS A 232 -19.83 -9.94 -4.58
C LYS A 232 -21.18 -10.20 -3.92
N GLU A 233 -21.21 -10.99 -2.85
CA GLU A 233 -22.45 -11.38 -2.17
C GLU A 233 -23.12 -10.19 -1.48
N LEU A 234 -22.34 -9.29 -0.90
CA LEU A 234 -22.85 -8.12 -0.20
C LEU A 234 -22.99 -6.88 -1.10
N GLY A 235 -22.43 -6.94 -2.32
CA GLY A 235 -22.44 -5.82 -3.28
C GLY A 235 -21.63 -4.61 -2.82
N ILE A 236 -20.51 -4.88 -2.12
CA ILE A 236 -19.64 -3.87 -1.50
C ILE A 236 -18.46 -3.56 -2.41
N LYS A 237 -18.05 -2.29 -2.45
CA LYS A 237 -16.95 -1.77 -3.28
C LYS A 237 -15.94 -0.98 -2.43
N VAL A 238 -14.74 -0.79 -2.98
CA VAL A 238 -13.75 0.14 -2.41
C VAL A 238 -14.37 1.53 -2.27
N GLY A 239 -14.12 2.18 -1.13
CA GLY A 239 -14.65 3.48 -0.77
C GLY A 239 -16.03 3.45 -0.09
N ASP A 240 -16.73 2.31 -0.04
CA ASP A 240 -18.00 2.23 0.69
C ASP A 240 -17.79 2.50 2.19
N PRO A 241 -18.62 3.33 2.83
CA PRO A 241 -18.49 3.65 4.25
C PRO A 241 -18.88 2.45 5.11
N VAL A 242 -18.12 2.24 6.18
CA VAL A 242 -18.29 1.15 7.15
C VAL A 242 -18.47 1.75 8.55
N VAL A 243 -19.50 1.30 9.27
CA VAL A 243 -19.72 1.65 10.67
C VAL A 243 -19.87 0.36 11.47
N LEU A 244 -18.97 0.15 12.43
CA LEU A 244 -19.04 -0.95 13.39
C LEU A 244 -19.56 -0.39 14.72
N LYS A 245 -20.63 -0.97 15.24
CA LYS A 245 -21.08 -0.70 16.61
C LYS A 245 -20.40 -1.69 17.57
N LEU A 246 -19.75 -1.15 18.61
CA LEU A 246 -19.00 -1.90 19.61
C LEU A 246 -19.85 -2.26 20.84
#